data_AF-A0A661DK73-F1
#
_entry.id   AF-A0A661DK73-F1
#
_cell.length_a   1.000
_cell.length_b   1.000
_cell.length_c   1.000
_cell.angle_alpha   90.00
_cell.angle_beta   90.00
_cell.angle_gamma   90.00
#
_symmetry.space_group_name_H-M   'P 1'
#
loop_
_entity.id
_entity.type
_entity.pdbx_description
1 polymer ?
#
loop_
_entity_poly.entity_id
_entity_poly.type
_entity_poly.pdbx_seq_one_letter_code
_entity_poly.pdbx_strand_id
1 'polypeptide(L)'
;MSDGSVNNMTRLVQPLLFADMTFEGMGPTDIDGFMESNGRDFLFTEVKHINAALNKNSGQIRALVALCDAVNAGGAKAALVFAQHNIEVPTAIEGKNCMCMCMYTKDGWRDLPEGITLDKLHRKFLQNAGRLT
;
A
#
# COMPACT_ATOMS: atom_id res chain seq x y z
N MET A 1 13.94 3.00 14.07
CA MET A 1 12.69 2.95 13.26
C MET A 1 12.63 4.21 12.44
N SER A 2 12.23 4.14 11.16
CA SER A 2 11.96 5.35 10.35
C SER A 2 10.75 6.08 10.93
N ASP A 3 10.79 7.41 11.00
CA ASP A 3 9.65 8.25 11.41
C ASP A 3 8.79 8.69 10.21
N GLY A 4 9.13 8.24 9.01
CA GLY A 4 8.44 8.59 7.77
C GLY A 4 8.74 10.01 7.28
N SER A 5 9.67 10.73 7.91
CA SER A 5 10.06 12.06 7.48
C SER A 5 10.98 12.02 6.25
N VAL A 6 10.81 12.98 5.34
CA VAL A 6 11.68 13.17 4.19
C VAL A 6 12.76 14.19 4.53
N ASN A 7 13.98 13.70 4.79
CA ASN A 7 15.11 14.55 5.16
C ASN A 7 15.66 15.41 4.01
N ASN A 8 15.25 15.12 2.76
CA ASN A 8 15.67 15.86 1.57
C ASN A 8 14.57 15.88 0.52
N MET A 9 13.72 16.92 0.56
CA MET A 9 12.62 17.12 -0.39
C MET A 9 13.11 17.30 -1.83
N THR A 10 14.31 17.87 -2.03
CA THR A 10 14.91 18.05 -3.36
C THR A 10 15.29 16.72 -4.01
N ARG A 11 15.67 15.71 -3.22
CA ARG A 11 15.94 14.37 -3.75
C ARG A 11 14.65 13.61 -4.07
N LEU A 12 13.57 13.87 -3.33
CA LEU A 12 12.28 13.21 -3.56
C LEU A 12 11.69 13.50 -4.95
N VAL A 13 12.03 14.64 -5.55
CA VAL A 13 11.52 15.03 -6.88
C VAL A 13 12.23 14.34 -8.05
N GLN A 14 13.22 13.47 -7.80
CA GLN A 14 13.89 12.71 -8.85
C GLN A 14 13.17 11.35 -9.07
N PRO A 15 12.33 11.21 -10.10
CA PRO A 15 11.62 9.95 -10.34
C PRO A 15 12.60 8.85 -10.77
N LEU A 16 12.34 7.63 -10.30
CA LEU A 16 12.92 6.42 -10.87
C LEU A 16 12.11 6.05 -12.12
N LEU A 17 12.77 6.01 -13.27
CA LEU A 17 12.14 5.63 -14.52
C LEU A 17 12.49 4.17 -14.84
N PHE A 18 11.46 3.34 -14.98
CA PHE A 18 11.57 1.92 -15.35
C PHE A 18 11.19 1.68 -16.82
N ALA A 19 11.29 2.71 -17.66
CA ALA A 19 11.02 2.57 -19.08
C ALA A 19 11.83 1.42 -19.67
N ASP A 20 11.19 0.62 -20.53
CA ASP A 20 11.75 -0.55 -21.22
C ASP A 20 12.21 -1.71 -20.32
N MET A 21 12.11 -1.59 -18.99
CA MET A 21 12.28 -2.72 -18.06
C MET A 21 11.02 -3.58 -18.07
N THR A 22 10.92 -4.44 -19.08
CA THR A 22 9.77 -5.35 -19.21
C THR A 22 10.20 -6.80 -19.36
N PHE A 23 9.41 -7.70 -18.78
CA PHE A 23 9.52 -9.14 -18.96
C PHE A 23 8.11 -9.67 -19.21
N GLU A 24 7.86 -10.22 -20.41
CA GLU A 24 6.55 -10.77 -20.79
C GLU A 24 5.37 -9.81 -20.57
N GLY A 25 5.59 -8.51 -20.80
CA GLY A 25 4.57 -7.47 -20.60
C GLY A 25 4.37 -7.03 -19.14
N MET A 26 5.15 -7.57 -18.20
CA MET A 26 5.24 -7.09 -16.82
C MET A 26 6.40 -6.11 -16.70
N GLY A 27 6.21 -5.03 -15.94
CA GLY A 27 7.27 -4.09 -15.60
C GLY A 27 7.34 -3.86 -14.09
N PRO A 28 8.45 -3.32 -13.57
CA PRO A 28 8.55 -2.90 -12.19
C PRO A 28 7.45 -1.90 -11.83
N THR A 29 6.98 -1.96 -10.59
CA THR A 29 6.05 -0.99 -10.02
C THR A 29 6.56 -0.55 -8.65
N ASP A 30 6.29 0.69 -8.31
CA ASP A 30 6.47 1.22 -6.98
C ASP A 30 5.35 0.76 -6.03
N ILE A 31 5.63 0.87 -4.73
CA ILE A 31 4.69 0.64 -3.62
C ILE A 31 4.76 1.88 -2.73
N ASP A 32 3.63 2.56 -2.52
CA ASP A 32 3.61 3.81 -1.74
C ASP A 32 3.92 3.59 -0.27
N GLY A 33 3.48 2.46 0.29
CA GLY A 33 3.72 2.11 1.67
C GLY A 33 3.90 0.62 1.89
N PHE A 34 4.89 0.28 2.71
CA PHE A 34 5.13 -1.07 3.17
C PHE A 34 5.41 -1.06 4.68
N MET A 35 4.72 -1.93 5.41
CA MET A 35 4.94 -2.14 6.84
C MET A 35 4.93 -3.63 7.15
N GLU A 36 5.86 -4.06 7.99
CA GLU A 36 6.03 -5.44 8.40
C GLU A 36 6.20 -5.53 9.93
N SER A 37 5.81 -6.66 10.52
CA SER A 37 6.07 -6.97 11.91
C SER A 37 6.43 -8.45 12.12
N ASN A 38 7.65 -8.66 12.64
CA ASN A 38 8.21 -9.94 13.09
C ASN A 38 8.13 -11.08 12.06
N GLY A 39 8.18 -10.77 10.76
CA GLY A 39 8.02 -11.71 9.67
C GLY A 39 6.65 -12.40 9.62
N ARG A 40 5.64 -11.85 10.32
CA ARG A 40 4.30 -12.47 10.45
C ARG A 40 3.19 -11.63 9.87
N ASP A 41 3.27 -10.31 9.95
CA ASP A 41 2.24 -9.40 9.46
C ASP A 41 2.83 -8.44 8.44
N PHE A 42 2.24 -8.39 7.25
CA PHE A 42 2.68 -7.58 6.12
C PHE A 42 1.52 -6.73 5.61
N LEU A 43 1.74 -5.43 5.50
CA LEU A 43 0.75 -4.50 5.02
C LEU A 43 1.33 -3.66 3.88
N PHE A 44 0.78 -3.86 2.68
CA PHE A 44 1.08 -3.08 1.50
C PHE A 44 0.03 -1.98 1.36
N THR A 45 0.44 -0.80 0.95
CA THR A 45 -0.41 0.37 0.79
C THR A 45 -0.17 0.98 -0.58
N GLU A 46 -1.28 1.25 -1.27
CA GLU A 46 -1.33 2.03 -2.49
C GLU A 46 -2.24 3.25 -2.24
N VAL A 47 -1.77 4.44 -2.62
CA VAL A 47 -2.44 5.72 -2.41
C VAL A 47 -2.72 6.35 -3.76
N LYS A 48 -3.98 6.65 -4.04
CA LYS A 48 -4.39 7.32 -5.30
C LYS A 48 -5.07 8.65 -5.03
N HIS A 49 -5.00 9.56 -5.99
CA HIS A 49 -5.84 10.76 -5.96
C HIS A 49 -7.32 10.36 -6.09
N ILE A 50 -8.23 11.07 -5.44
CA ILE A 50 -9.67 10.76 -5.44
C ILE A 50 -10.29 10.75 -6.86
N ASN A 51 -9.70 11.49 -7.80
CA ASN A 51 -10.12 11.53 -9.19
C ASN A 51 -9.47 10.45 -10.07
N ALA A 52 -8.54 9.67 -9.54
CA ALA A 52 -7.92 8.57 -10.27
C ALA A 52 -8.80 7.32 -10.18
N ALA A 53 -9.16 6.76 -11.33
CA ALA A 53 -9.92 5.52 -11.37
C ALA A 53 -9.09 4.38 -10.77
N LEU A 54 -9.65 3.68 -9.78
CA LEU A 54 -9.05 2.44 -9.28
C LEU A 54 -9.18 1.35 -10.35
N ASN A 55 -8.13 1.18 -11.15
CA ASN A 55 -8.07 0.07 -12.10
C ASN A 55 -7.49 -1.17 -11.42
N LYS A 56 -8.37 -2.00 -10.84
CA LYS A 56 -7.99 -3.29 -10.22
C LYS A 56 -7.33 -4.27 -11.19
N ASN A 57 -7.45 -4.03 -12.51
CA ASN A 57 -6.82 -4.83 -13.56
C ASN A 57 -5.48 -4.26 -14.04
N SER A 58 -4.99 -3.17 -13.44
CA SER A 58 -3.68 -2.62 -13.77
C SER A 58 -2.55 -3.59 -13.40
N GLY A 59 -1.44 -3.52 -14.13
CA GLY A 59 -0.24 -4.33 -13.85
C GLY A 59 0.27 -4.14 -12.42
N GLN A 60 0.23 -2.89 -11.91
CA GLN A 60 0.57 -2.55 -10.52
C GLN A 60 -0.30 -3.31 -9.51
N ILE A 61 -1.63 -3.26 -9.66
CA ILE A 61 -2.53 -3.93 -8.70
C ILE A 61 -2.33 -5.45 -8.78
N ARG A 62 -2.17 -6.00 -9.99
CA ARG A 62 -1.91 -7.44 -10.16
C ARG A 62 -0.61 -7.87 -9.48
N ALA A 63 0.45 -7.08 -9.60
CA ALA A 63 1.71 -7.35 -8.92
C ALA A 63 1.58 -7.31 -7.40
N LEU A 64 0.87 -6.31 -6.85
CA LEU A 64 0.63 -6.18 -5.41
C LEU A 64 -0.26 -7.30 -4.85
N VAL A 65 -1.29 -7.72 -5.60
CA VAL A 65 -2.14 -8.87 -5.26
C VAL A 65 -1.31 -10.14 -5.23
N ALA A 66 -0.53 -10.41 -6.28
CA ALA A 66 0.33 -11.59 -6.35
C ALA A 66 1.36 -11.63 -5.20
N LEU A 67 1.93 -10.47 -4.84
CA LEU A 67 2.82 -10.35 -3.69
C LEU A 67 2.09 -10.68 -2.37
N CYS A 68 0.89 -10.14 -2.18
CA CYS A 68 0.05 -10.43 -1.02
C CYS A 68 -0.31 -11.93 -0.93
N ASP A 69 -0.66 -12.55 -2.05
CA ASP A 69 -0.97 -13.99 -2.13
C ASP A 69 0.25 -14.85 -1.82
N ALA A 70 1.43 -14.50 -2.36
CA ALA A 70 2.67 -15.22 -2.10
C ALA A 70 3.06 -15.20 -0.62
N VAL A 71 2.93 -14.04 0.04
CA VAL A 71 3.19 -13.92 1.48
C VAL A 71 2.18 -14.72 2.30
N ASN A 72 0.89 -14.67 1.94
CA ASN A 72 -0.15 -15.48 2.60
C ASN A 72 0.08 -16.98 2.42
N ALA A 73 0.50 -17.42 1.23
CA ALA A 73 0.83 -18.82 0.95
C ALA A 73 2.05 -19.31 1.76
N GLY A 74 2.97 -18.40 2.11
CA GLY A 74 4.09 -18.67 3.01
C GLY A 74 3.72 -18.79 4.50
N GLY A 75 2.45 -18.65 4.87
CA GLY A 75 1.95 -18.78 6.25
C GLY A 75 2.01 -17.50 7.07
N ALA A 76 2.48 -16.39 6.50
CA ALA A 76 2.34 -15.06 7.10
C ALA A 76 0.98 -14.46 6.76
N LYS A 77 0.60 -13.40 7.47
CA LYS A 77 -0.61 -12.63 7.20
C LYS A 77 -0.25 -11.41 6.38
N ALA A 78 -0.74 -11.35 5.14
CA ALA A 78 -0.58 -10.19 4.27
C ALA A 78 -1.91 -9.55 3.89
N ALA A 79 -1.89 -8.23 3.79
CA ALA A 79 -2.98 -7.45 3.22
C ALA A 79 -2.44 -6.32 2.31
N LEU A 80 -3.23 -5.97 1.31
CA LEU A 80 -3.02 -4.81 0.44
C LEU A 80 -4.18 -3.83 0.64
N VAL A 81 -3.88 -2.56 0.88
CA VAL A 81 -4.86 -1.51 1.13
C VAL A 81 -4.78 -0.46 0.04
N PHE A 82 -5.95 -0.07 -0.46
CA PHE A 82 -6.09 1.12 -1.27
C PHE A 82 -6.60 2.27 -0.43
N ALA A 83 -5.89 3.38 -0.47
CA ALA A 83 -6.32 4.62 0.14
C ALA A 83 -6.35 5.76 -0.88
N GLN A 84 -7.06 6.82 -0.53
CA GLN A 84 -7.19 8.00 -1.37
C GLN A 84 -6.94 9.31 -0.63
N HIS A 85 -6.57 10.34 -1.38
CA HIS A 85 -6.42 11.71 -0.94
C HIS A 85 -7.00 12.69 -1.99
N ASN A 86 -7.25 13.94 -1.60
CA ASN A 86 -7.63 15.03 -2.51
C ASN A 86 -6.59 16.17 -2.52
N ILE A 87 -5.36 15.85 -2.12
CA ILE A 87 -4.26 16.81 -2.06
C ILE A 87 -3.68 16.99 -3.46
N GLU A 88 -3.69 18.24 -3.93
CA GLU A 88 -3.16 18.66 -5.22
C GLU A 88 -1.65 18.98 -5.16
N VAL A 89 -0.97 18.78 -6.29
CA VAL A 89 0.44 19.14 -6.48
C VAL A 89 0.61 20.67 -6.33
N PRO A 90 1.68 21.18 -5.68
CA PRO A 90 2.88 20.50 -5.18
C PRO A 90 2.81 20.10 -3.69
N THR A 91 1.62 20.06 -3.09
CA THR A 91 1.48 19.81 -1.66
C THR A 91 1.79 18.34 -1.34
N ALA A 92 2.61 18.11 -0.32
CA ALA A 92 2.94 16.76 0.12
C ALA A 92 1.70 16.06 0.71
N ILE A 93 1.58 14.76 0.42
CA ILE A 93 0.49 13.94 0.94
C ILE A 93 0.91 13.38 2.31
N GLU A 94 0.13 13.67 3.34
CA GLU A 94 0.30 13.03 4.65
C GLU A 94 -0.40 11.67 4.67
N GLY A 95 0.35 10.58 4.44
CA GLY A 95 -0.19 9.22 4.35
C GLY A 95 -1.14 8.84 5.49
N LYS A 96 -0.84 9.23 6.74
CA LYS A 96 -1.69 8.97 7.92
C LYS A 96 -3.15 9.45 7.78
N ASN A 97 -3.39 10.47 6.94
CA ASN A 97 -4.70 11.09 6.71
C ASN A 97 -5.43 10.50 5.49
N CYS A 98 -4.77 9.68 4.65
CA CYS A 98 -5.42 9.10 3.48
C CYS A 98 -6.55 8.14 3.91
N MET A 99 -7.65 8.20 3.17
CA MET A 99 -8.88 7.46 3.45
C MET A 99 -8.83 6.08 2.79
N CYS A 100 -8.92 5.01 3.59
CA CYS A 100 -8.89 3.64 3.06
C CYS A 100 -10.23 3.29 2.43
N MET A 101 -10.18 2.74 1.21
CA MET A 101 -11.34 2.43 0.38
C MET A 101 -11.67 0.94 0.41
N CYS A 102 -10.67 0.11 0.09
CA CYS A 102 -10.81 -1.33 0.08
C CYS A 102 -9.50 -2.00 0.50
N MET A 103 -9.61 -3.26 0.86
CA MET A 103 -8.48 -4.10 1.24
C MET A 103 -8.59 -5.45 0.55
N TYR A 104 -7.46 -5.95 0.08
CA TYR A 104 -7.29 -7.32 -0.39
C TYR A 104 -6.58 -8.15 0.67
N THR A 105 -7.05 -9.38 0.87
CA THR A 105 -6.47 -10.39 1.77
C THR A 105 -6.56 -11.76 1.09
N LYS A 106 -6.12 -12.82 1.77
CA LYS A 106 -6.35 -14.20 1.32
C LYS A 106 -7.82 -14.54 1.01
N ASP A 107 -8.76 -13.84 1.64
CA ASP A 107 -10.20 -14.04 1.46
C ASP A 107 -10.76 -13.18 0.31
N GLY A 108 -9.88 -12.51 -0.44
CA GLY A 108 -10.22 -11.65 -1.57
C GLY A 108 -10.38 -10.17 -1.20
N TRP A 109 -11.00 -9.44 -2.11
CA TRP A 109 -11.28 -8.00 -1.97
C TRP A 109 -12.48 -7.75 -1.07
N ARG A 110 -12.37 -6.73 -0.21
CA ARG A 110 -13.50 -6.20 0.56
C ARG A 110 -13.43 -4.68 0.67
N ASP A 111 -14.59 -4.05 0.69
CA ASP A 111 -14.68 -2.62 0.98
C ASP A 111 -14.45 -2.36 2.47
N LEU A 112 -13.88 -1.20 2.76
CA LEU A 112 -13.68 -0.73 4.12
C LEU A 112 -14.78 0.26 4.50
N PRO A 113 -15.19 0.31 5.78
CA PRO A 113 -16.11 1.33 6.24
C PRO A 113 -15.56 2.73 5.98
N GLU A 114 -16.47 3.67 5.75
CA GLU A 114 -16.12 5.10 5.67
C GLU A 114 -15.44 5.58 6.96
N GLY A 115 -14.61 6.62 6.86
CA GLY A 115 -13.95 7.20 8.04
C GLY A 115 -12.68 6.48 8.53
N ILE A 116 -12.29 5.37 7.88
CA ILE A 116 -11.04 4.65 8.17
C ILE A 116 -9.88 5.32 7.43
N THR A 117 -8.89 5.79 8.20
CA THR A 117 -7.63 6.33 7.66
C THR A 117 -6.53 5.28 7.69
N LEU A 118 -5.44 5.51 6.95
CA LEU A 118 -4.28 4.62 6.97
C LEU A 118 -3.69 4.44 8.38
N ASP A 119 -3.54 5.50 9.18
CA ASP A 119 -3.03 5.37 10.56
C ASP A 119 -3.94 4.48 11.42
N LYS A 120 -5.27 4.67 11.35
CA LYS A 120 -6.23 3.83 12.08
C LYS A 120 -6.13 2.38 11.64
N LEU A 121 -5.97 2.13 10.34
CA LEU A 121 -5.90 0.78 9.80
C LEU A 121 -4.57 0.09 10.16
N HIS A 122 -3.44 0.78 10.02
CA HIS A 122 -2.11 0.29 10.39
C HIS A 122 -2.09 -0.14 11.86
N ARG A 123 -2.57 0.72 12.76
CA ARG A 123 -2.68 0.41 14.21
C ARG A 123 -3.53 -0.83 14.45
N LYS A 124 -4.71 -0.92 13.82
CA LYS A 124 -5.61 -2.08 13.99
C LYS A 124 -5.03 -3.37 13.43
N PHE A 125 -4.36 -3.30 12.27
CA PHE A 125 -3.79 -4.46 11.62
C PHE A 125 -2.69 -5.09 12.49
N LEU A 126 -1.83 -4.24 13.07
CA LEU A 126 -0.72 -4.66 13.92
C LEU A 126 -1.10 -4.95 15.38
N GLN A 127 -2.10 -4.29 15.96
CA GLN A 127 -2.59 -4.63 17.31
C GLN A 127 -3.11 -6.07 17.40
N ASN A 128 -3.60 -6.61 16.28
CA ASN A 128 -4.02 -8.00 16.18
C ASN A 128 -2.85 -8.98 15.94
N ALA A 129 -1.67 -8.50 15.56
CA ALA A 129 -0.44 -9.31 15.41
C ALA A 129 0.07 -9.84 16.77
N GLY A 130 -0.14 -9.07 17.84
CA GLY A 130 0.35 -9.39 19.19
C GLY A 130 -0.60 -10.19 20.08
N ARG A 131 -1.76 -10.65 19.57
CA ARG A 131 -2.83 -11.26 20.39
C ARG A 131 -3.19 -12.72 20.05
N LEU A 132 -2.29 -13.44 19.36
CA LEU A 132 -2.41 -14.89 19.17
C LEU A 132 -1.33 -15.61 19.99
N THR A 133 -1.54 -15.65 21.31
CA THR A 133 -1.04 -16.68 22.22
C THR A 133 -2.19 -17.10 23.11
#